data_AF-A0A3S9QBS6-F1
#
_entry.id   AF-A0A3S9QBS6-F1
#
_cell.length_a   1.000
_cell.length_b   1.000
_cell.length_c   1.000
_cell.angle_alpha   90.00
_cell.angle_beta   90.00
_cell.angle_gamma   90.00
#
_symmetry.space_group_name_H-M   'P 1'
#
loop_
_entity.id
_entity.type
_entity.pdbx_description
1 polymer ?
#
loop_
_entity_poly.entity_id
_entity_poly.type
_entity_poly.pdbx_seq_one_letter_code
_entity_poly.pdbx_strand_id
1 'polypeptide(L)'
;MYAQFSMADKLPDVKHAINFQKCLILGNSMMLISFIIISLSITITFVFDDYFVMSVQIIAHIATIIFAGALKLGYVLRCVALHGFGNKNF
;
A
#
# COMPACT_ATOMS: atom_id res chain seq x y z
N MET A 1 -17.36 3.69 3.38
CA MET A 1 -16.08 2.97 3.43
C MET A 1 -14.97 3.98 3.17
N TYR A 2 -14.03 4.21 4.10
CA TYR A 2 -12.93 5.18 3.92
C TYR A 2 -11.91 4.66 2.89
N ALA A 3 -12.28 4.72 1.61
CA ALA A 3 -11.40 4.44 0.47
C ALA A 3 -10.83 5.75 -0.11
N GLN A 4 -10.49 6.69 0.77
CA GLN A 4 -10.07 8.02 0.37
C GLN A 4 -8.62 8.00 -0.10
N PHE A 5 -8.44 8.04 -1.42
CA PHE A 5 -7.16 8.35 -2.08
C PHE A 5 -6.99 9.87 -2.30
N SER A 6 -8.00 10.67 -1.95
CA SER A 6 -8.05 12.12 -2.09
C SER A 6 -8.57 12.77 -0.81
N MET A 7 -8.25 14.05 -0.61
CA MET A 7 -8.65 14.79 0.59
C MET A 7 -10.18 14.77 0.75
N ALA A 8 -10.66 14.41 1.94
CA ALA A 8 -12.06 14.54 2.30
C ALA A 8 -12.44 16.01 2.44
N ASP A 9 -13.55 16.38 1.81
CA ASP A 9 -14.16 17.71 1.96
C ASP A 9 -14.68 17.93 3.40
N LYS A 10 -15.01 16.84 4.10
CA LYS A 10 -15.40 16.83 5.52
C LYS A 10 -14.48 15.92 6.32
N LEU A 11 -13.62 16.51 7.15
CA LEU A 11 -12.84 15.79 8.15
C LEU A 11 -13.60 15.69 9.47
N PRO A 12 -13.49 14.58 10.22
CA PRO A 12 -13.97 14.52 11.59
C PRO A 12 -13.22 15.52 12.48
N ASP A 13 -13.91 16.09 13.46
CA ASP A 13 -13.36 17.06 14.42
C ASP A 13 -12.47 16.34 15.44
N VAL A 14 -11.26 15.98 15.01
CA VAL A 14 -10.23 15.36 15.83
C VAL A 14 -8.95 16.21 15.78
N LYS A 15 -8.25 16.30 16.91
CA LYS A 15 -6.93 16.96 16.96
C LYS A 15 -6.02 16.33 15.90
N HIS A 16 -5.45 17.16 15.02
CA HIS A 16 -4.58 16.75 13.90
C HIS A 16 -5.25 15.90 12.80
N ALA A 17 -6.56 16.05 12.56
CA ALA A 17 -7.31 15.34 11.51
C ALA A 17 -6.63 15.35 10.12
N ILE A 18 -6.00 16.46 9.74
CA ILE A 18 -5.29 16.59 8.46
C ILE A 18 -4.06 15.66 8.38
N ASN A 19 -3.30 15.49 9.48
CA ASN A 19 -2.15 14.59 9.50
C ASN A 19 -2.58 13.13 9.41
N PHE A 20 -3.67 12.76 10.10
CA PHE A 20 -4.24 11.42 9.98
C PHE A 20 -4.80 11.16 8.57
N GLN A 21 -5.38 12.16 7.92
CA GLN A 21 -5.83 12.03 6.53
C GLN A 21 -4.67 11.83 5.57
N LYS A 22 -3.58 12.59 5.72
CA LYS A 22 -2.36 12.38 4.94
C LYS A 22 -1.76 11.00 5.18
N CYS A 23 -1.74 10.52 6.42
CA CYS A 23 -1.30 9.17 6.77
C CYS A 23 -2.18 8.09 6.11
N LEU A 24 -3.51 8.27 6.12
CA LEU A 24 -4.46 7.37 5.48
C LEU A 24 -4.23 7.29 3.96
N ILE A 25 -4.10 8.45 3.30
CA ILE A 25 -3.86 8.54 1.86
C ILE A 25 -2.50 7.90 1.52
N LEU A 26 -1.46 8.19 2.31
CA LEU A 26 -0.14 7.62 2.12
C LEU A 26 -0.17 6.10 2.26
N GLY A 27 -0.78 5.57 3.32
CA GLY A 27 -0.89 4.13 3.56
C GLY A 27 -1.66 3.43 2.43
N ASN A 28 -2.79 3.99 2.02
CA ASN A 28 -3.63 3.43 0.95
C ASN A 28 -2.93 3.45 -0.41
N SER A 29 -2.24 4.55 -0.75
CA SER A 29 -1.41 4.63 -1.96
C SER A 29 -0.24 3.65 -1.92
N MET A 30 0.44 3.49 -0.77
CA MET A 30 1.51 2.50 -0.60
C MET A 30 1.02 1.08 -0.85
N MET A 31 -0.16 0.72 -0.33
CA MET A 31 -0.76 -0.60 -0.53
C MET A 31 -1.07 -0.84 -2.01
N LEU A 32 -1.65 0.14 -2.70
CA LEU A 32 -2.01 0.04 -4.11
C LEU A 32 -0.77 -0.10 -5.00
N ILE A 33 0.26 0.74 -4.78
CA ILE A 33 1.54 0.66 -5.49
C ILE A 33 2.20 -0.70 -5.24
N SER A 34 2.24 -1.16 -3.99
CA SER A 34 2.84 -2.45 -3.65
C SER A 34 2.11 -3.61 -4.31
N PHE A 35 0.77 -3.56 -4.36
CA PHE A 35 -0.04 -4.56 -5.03
C PHE A 35 0.25 -4.62 -6.54
N ILE A 36 0.34 -3.46 -7.21
CA ILE A 36 0.70 -3.39 -8.64
C ILE A 36 2.08 -4.01 -8.86
N ILE A 37 3.07 -3.65 -8.04
CA ILE A 37 4.45 -4.14 -8.23
C ILE A 37 4.54 -5.63 -7.99
N ILE A 38 3.88 -6.16 -6.95
CA ILE A 38 3.80 -7.61 -6.71
C ILE A 38 3.15 -8.31 -7.90
N SER A 39 2.03 -7.78 -8.41
CA SER A 39 1.35 -8.36 -9.58
C SER A 39 2.26 -8.34 -10.81
N LEU A 40 2.95 -7.24 -11.07
CA LEU A 40 3.89 -7.12 -12.19
C LEU A 40 5.03 -8.12 -12.06
N SER A 41 5.56 -8.26 -10.85
CA SER A 41 6.67 -9.16 -10.56
C SER A 41 6.29 -10.62 -10.75
N ILE A 42 5.10 -11.02 -10.32
CA ILE A 42 4.55 -12.36 -10.58
C ILE A 42 4.40 -12.60 -12.09
N THR A 43 3.88 -11.62 -12.84
CA THR A 43 3.75 -11.73 -14.30
C THR A 43 5.12 -11.89 -14.97
N ILE A 44 6.13 -11.13 -14.55
CA ILE A 44 7.49 -11.26 -15.09
C ILE A 44 8.08 -12.64 -14.79
N THR A 45 7.92 -13.14 -13.56
CA THR A 45 8.50 -14.41 -13.13
C THR A 45 7.79 -15.62 -13.72
N PHE A 46 6.48 -15.58 -13.94
CA PHE A 46 5.70 -16.77 -14.33
C PHE A 46 5.12 -16.72 -15.75
N VAL A 47 4.78 -15.55 -16.27
CA VAL A 47 4.15 -15.41 -17.61
C VAL A 47 5.19 -15.16 -18.68
N PHE A 48 6.21 -14.35 -18.36
CA PHE A 48 7.26 -13.95 -19.31
C PHE A 48 8.63 -14.57 -18.99
N ASP A 49 8.66 -15.70 -18.27
CA ASP A 49 9.88 -16.42 -17.87
C ASP A 49 10.89 -16.56 -19.03
N ASP A 50 10.40 -16.98 -20.21
CA ASP A 50 11.20 -17.21 -21.43
C ASP A 50 11.86 -15.93 -22.00
N TYR A 51 11.32 -14.75 -21.71
CA TYR A 51 11.79 -13.47 -22.26
C TYR A 51 12.82 -12.76 -21.38
N PHE A 52 12.98 -13.20 -20.13
CA PHE A 52 13.80 -12.51 -19.14
C PHE A 52 14.97 -13.37 -18.67
N VAL A 53 16.15 -12.75 -18.57
CA VAL A 53 17.34 -13.42 -18.04
C VAL A 53 17.19 -13.73 -16.55
N MET A 54 17.88 -14.78 -16.09
CA MET A 54 17.88 -15.23 -14.69
C MET A 54 18.13 -14.09 -13.68
N SER A 55 19.01 -13.13 -14.02
CA SER A 55 19.26 -11.96 -13.16
C SER A 55 18.01 -11.11 -12.91
N VAL A 56 17.16 -10.92 -13.92
CA VAL A 56 15.91 -10.14 -13.80
C VAL A 56 14.91 -10.89 -12.95
N GLN A 57 14.81 -12.22 -13.10
CA GLN A 57 13.94 -13.04 -12.25
C GLN A 57 14.33 -12.97 -10.77
N ILE A 58 15.63 -13.05 -10.46
CA ILE A 58 16.11 -12.93 -9.07
C ILE A 58 15.72 -11.57 -8.48
N ILE A 59 15.94 -10.49 -9.23
CA ILE A 59 15.59 -9.13 -8.79
C ILE A 59 14.07 -9.00 -8.59
N ALA A 60 13.27 -9.49 -9.54
CA ALA A 60 11.80 -9.51 -9.44
C ALA A 60 11.36 -10.29 -8.18
N HIS A 61 11.93 -11.46 -7.94
CA HIS A 61 11.57 -12.29 -6.79
C HIS A 61 11.93 -11.61 -5.46
N ILE A 62 13.08 -10.94 -5.36
CA ILE A 62 13.47 -10.15 -4.19
C ILE A 62 12.53 -8.94 -4.02
N ALA A 63 12.25 -8.23 -5.11
CA ALA A 63 11.33 -7.09 -5.10
C ALA A 63 9.96 -7.50 -4.56
N THR A 64 9.44 -8.65 -4.99
CA THR A 64 8.16 -9.20 -4.51
C THR A 64 8.12 -9.31 -2.98
N ILE A 65 9.19 -9.80 -2.35
CA ILE A 65 9.27 -9.96 -0.89
C ILE A 65 9.28 -8.59 -0.19
N ILE A 66 10.08 -7.65 -0.71
CA ILE A 66 10.18 -6.30 -0.16
C ILE A 66 8.83 -5.57 -0.25
N PHE A 67 8.17 -5.63 -1.41
CA PHE A 67 6.88 -4.99 -1.63
C PHE A 67 5.74 -5.67 -0.87
N ALA A 68 5.80 -6.99 -0.63
CA ALA A 68 4.88 -7.66 0.28
C ALA A 68 4.99 -7.13 1.72
N GLY A 69 6.21 -6.82 2.17
CA GLY A 69 6.46 -6.12 3.42
C GLY A 69 5.89 -4.69 3.41
N ALA A 70 6.14 -3.93 2.34
CA ALA A 70 5.60 -2.58 2.17
C ALA A 70 4.06 -2.55 2.19
N LEU A 71 3.40 -3.55 1.60
CA LEU A 71 1.94 -3.67 1.62
C LEU A 71 1.41 -3.84 3.05
N LYS A 72 2.05 -4.69 3.87
CA LYS A 72 1.72 -4.82 5.30
C LYS A 72 1.95 -3.51 6.06
N LEU A 73 3.05 -2.81 5.80
CA LEU A 73 3.30 -1.50 6.41
C LEU A 73 2.24 -0.47 6.04
N GLY A 74 1.79 -0.45 4.79
CA GLY A 74 0.68 0.39 4.34
C GLY A 74 -0.64 0.06 5.07
N TYR A 75 -0.92 -1.22 5.34
CA TYR A 75 -2.07 -1.64 6.16
C TYR A 75 -1.99 -1.07 7.57
N VAL A 76 -0.83 -1.19 8.22
CA VAL A 76 -0.63 -0.67 9.58
C VAL A 76 -0.84 0.85 9.62
N LEU A 77 -0.29 1.59 8.64
CA LEU A 77 -0.50 3.05 8.53
C LEU A 77 -2.00 3.40 8.40
N ARG A 78 -2.74 2.64 7.59
CA ARG A 78 -4.19 2.79 7.45
C ARG A 78 -4.91 2.54 8.77
N CYS A 79 -4.56 1.50 9.52
CA CYS A 79 -5.14 1.22 10.83
C CYS A 79 -4.82 2.32 11.84
N VAL A 80 -3.59 2.85 11.86
CA VAL A 80 -3.20 3.97 12.72
C VAL A 80 -4.01 5.23 12.40
N ALA A 81 -4.21 5.53 11.11
CA ALA A 81 -5.03 6.66 10.71
C ALA A 81 -6.51 6.48 11.10
N LEU A 82 -7.10 5.30 10.88
CA LEU A 82 -8.47 4.96 11.29
C LEU A 82 -8.65 5.02 12.82
N HIS A 83 -7.66 4.54 13.57
CA HIS A 83 -7.60 4.68 15.02
C HIS A 83 -7.60 6.16 15.45
N GLY A 84 -6.77 6.98 14.80
CA GLY A 84 -6.68 8.43 15.03
C GLY A 84 -7.98 9.19 14.74
N PHE A 85 -8.80 8.68 13.80
CA PHE A 85 -10.14 9.19 13.53
C PHE A 85 -11.22 8.71 14.52
N GLY A 86 -10.84 7.94 15.55
CA GLY A 86 -11.77 7.40 16.54
C GLY A 86 -12.61 6.22 16.05
N ASN A 87 -12.30 5.67 14.87
CA ASN A 87 -12.99 4.53 14.31
C ASN A 87 -12.42 3.23 14.90
N LYS A 88 -13.25 2.48 15.63
CA LYS A 88 -12.86 1.26 16.37
C LYS A 88 -12.98 -0.03 15.55
N ASN A 89 -13.33 0.10 14.27
CA ASN A 89 -13.40 -1.03 13.34
C ASN A 89 -12.02 -1.25 12.72
N PHE A 90 -11.20 -2.10 13.36
CA PHE A 90 -9.83 -2.46 12.96
C PHE A 90 -9.80 -3.66 12.02
#